data_AF-A0A942IFD7-F1
#
_entry.id   AF-A0A942IFD7-F1
#
_cell.length_a   1.000
_cell.length_b   1.000
_cell.length_c   1.000
_cell.angle_alpha   90.00
_cell.angle_beta   90.00
_cell.angle_gamma   90.00
#
_symmetry.space_group_name_H-M   'P 1'
#
loop_
_entity.id
_entity.type
_entity.pdbx_description
1 polymer ?
#
loop_
_entity_poly.entity_id
_entity_poly.type
_entity_poly.pdbx_seq_one_letter_code
_entity_poly.pdbx_strand_id
1 'polypeptide(L)'
;MNKMRTFLSFLIAFAMLFTSNIVEVNATERWTLLPIVTSSFVQEVTEIPKGTEVISPHLYNAIPVTITARTGGTGLDVRVHNIGVDTLDSVTVRVTATGYSTPFTQTASVPPIIGRNFGFNIPFIRTTTNYAVVVTIRDGSQVRVIEGAASLVFTEASLSMGGWHRGTFPTRAASLQYHFDKHGSTVGSNNLVAYLNAASDMRTDIINRLNNGTLSAMYTYTNSLGATAARTYRHRANNRFIILTNAPNGSQEILSFGQN
;
A
#
# COMPACT_ATOMS: atom_id res chain seq x y z
N MET A 1 -10.01 5.53 55.75
CA MET A 1 -9.61 4.29 55.05
C MET A 1 -10.75 3.86 54.13
N ASN A 2 -10.71 4.21 52.84
CA ASN A 2 -11.70 3.78 51.84
C ASN A 2 -11.04 3.79 50.44
N LYS A 3 -9.98 2.99 50.30
CA LYS A 3 -9.31 2.69 49.03
C LYS A 3 -9.34 1.18 48.82
N MET A 4 -10.49 0.61 48.48
CA MET A 4 -10.59 -0.79 48.03
C MET A 4 -11.94 -1.13 47.36
N ARG A 5 -12.48 -0.24 46.52
CA ARG A 5 -13.71 -0.50 45.76
C ARG A 5 -13.62 -0.17 44.26
N THR A 6 -12.42 -0.05 43.71
CA THR A 6 -12.21 0.28 42.29
C THR A 6 -11.32 -0.71 41.55
N PHE A 7 -11.18 -1.94 42.05
CA PHE A 7 -10.34 -2.97 41.42
C PHE A 7 -11.02 -4.33 41.23
N LEU A 8 -12.33 -4.45 41.47
CA LEU A 8 -13.06 -5.72 41.36
C LEU A 8 -14.27 -5.68 40.42
N SER A 9 -14.25 -4.79 39.43
CA SER A 9 -15.26 -4.72 38.35
C SER A 9 -14.65 -4.82 36.95
N PHE A 10 -13.36 -5.11 36.84
CA PHE A 10 -12.68 -5.39 35.58
C PHE A 10 -12.39 -6.90 35.35
N LEU A 11 -12.76 -7.76 36.30
CA LEU A 11 -12.49 -9.20 36.24
C LEU A 11 -13.75 -10.08 36.19
N ILE A 12 -14.91 -9.48 35.85
CA ILE A 12 -16.16 -10.19 35.57
C ILE A 12 -16.65 -9.75 34.18
N ALA A 13 -15.84 -10.01 33.15
CA ALA A 13 -16.26 -9.97 31.75
C ALA A 13 -15.52 -11.03 30.90
N PHE A 14 -14.80 -11.96 31.53
CA PHE A 14 -13.99 -12.96 30.84
C PHE A 14 -14.38 -14.42 31.13
N ALA A 15 -15.50 -14.64 31.81
CA ALA A 15 -16.05 -15.97 31.96
C ALA A 15 -17.56 -15.85 31.90
N MET A 16 -18.16 -16.13 30.73
CA MET A 16 -19.38 -16.92 30.66
C MET A 16 -19.68 -17.31 29.20
N LEU A 17 -19.47 -18.62 28.97
CA LEU A 17 -20.15 -19.53 28.06
C LEU A 17 -20.14 -19.27 26.55
N PHE A 18 -19.32 -20.11 25.91
CA PHE A 18 -19.58 -20.70 24.61
C PHE A 18 -21.04 -21.19 24.50
N THR A 19 -21.88 -20.40 23.85
CA THR A 19 -23.02 -20.94 23.10
C THR A 19 -22.75 -20.67 21.63
N SER A 20 -22.36 -21.73 20.92
CA SER A 20 -22.18 -21.73 19.48
C SER A 20 -23.53 -21.49 18.80
N ASN A 21 -23.84 -20.23 18.49
CA ASN A 21 -24.87 -19.91 17.51
C ASN A 21 -24.27 -20.12 16.12
N ILE A 22 -24.30 -21.37 15.65
CA ILE A 22 -24.14 -21.66 14.23
C ILE A 22 -25.37 -21.06 13.56
N VAL A 23 -25.19 -19.93 12.87
CA VAL A 23 -26.24 -19.38 12.00
C VAL A 23 -26.16 -20.14 10.69
N GLU A 24 -27.14 -20.99 10.40
CA GLU A 24 -27.35 -21.51 9.05
C GLU A 24 -27.62 -20.33 8.11
N VAL A 25 -26.77 -20.17 7.10
CA VAL A 25 -26.99 -19.20 6.03
C VAL A 25 -28.08 -19.77 5.13
N ASN A 26 -29.28 -19.20 5.21
CA ASN A 26 -30.37 -19.50 4.30
C ASN A 26 -29.93 -19.23 2.85
N ALA A 27 -30.13 -20.21 1.97
CA ALA A 27 -29.64 -20.26 0.59
C ALA A 27 -30.31 -19.26 -0.39
N THR A 28 -30.83 -18.14 0.10
CA THR A 28 -31.59 -17.15 -0.70
C THR A 28 -30.87 -15.79 -0.85
N GLU A 29 -29.76 -15.55 -0.17
CA GLU A 29 -28.97 -14.32 -0.33
C GLU A 29 -27.92 -14.47 -1.44
N ARG A 30 -28.20 -13.92 -2.62
CA ARG A 30 -27.18 -13.74 -3.68
C ARG A 30 -26.34 -12.51 -3.37
N TRP A 31 -25.03 -12.69 -3.17
CA TRP A 31 -24.10 -11.61 -2.88
C TRP A 31 -23.56 -11.01 -4.18
N THR A 32 -23.84 -9.73 -4.40
CA THR A 32 -23.35 -9.01 -5.60
C THR A 32 -21.88 -8.66 -5.43
N LEU A 33 -21.05 -9.13 -6.37
CA LEU A 33 -19.74 -8.55 -6.59
C LEU A 33 -19.95 -7.08 -7.03
N LEU A 34 -19.23 -6.13 -6.42
CA LEU A 34 -18.90 -4.91 -7.17
C LEU A 34 -18.18 -5.37 -8.46
N PRO A 35 -18.39 -4.70 -9.61
CA PRO A 35 -17.74 -5.11 -10.85
C PRO A 35 -16.25 -5.37 -10.58
N ILE A 36 -15.78 -6.54 -11.01
CA ILE A 36 -14.39 -6.95 -10.87
C ILE A 36 -13.57 -5.92 -11.64
N VAL A 37 -13.11 -4.86 -10.95
CA VAL A 37 -12.05 -4.01 -11.47
C VAL A 37 -10.79 -4.77 -11.15
N THR A 38 -10.20 -5.40 -12.16
CA THR A 38 -8.95 -6.16 -12.09
C THR A 38 -7.73 -5.32 -11.66
N SER A 39 -7.92 -4.06 -11.29
CA SER A 39 -6.98 -3.19 -10.58
C SER A 39 -7.72 -2.18 -9.67
N SER A 40 -8.49 -2.67 -8.70
CA SER A 40 -9.43 -1.82 -7.94
C SER A 40 -8.76 -0.80 -6.99
N PHE A 41 -7.46 -0.95 -6.71
CA PHE A 41 -6.68 -0.01 -5.89
C PHE A 41 -5.70 0.79 -6.74
N VAL A 42 -6.21 1.80 -7.45
CA VAL A 42 -5.37 2.70 -8.26
C VAL A 42 -4.74 3.75 -7.36
N GLN A 43 -3.41 3.79 -7.32
CA GLN A 43 -2.68 4.90 -6.69
C GLN A 43 -2.56 6.08 -7.66
N GLU A 44 -2.68 7.30 -7.14
CA GLU A 44 -2.36 8.49 -7.92
C GLU A 44 -0.85 8.69 -7.96
N VAL A 45 -0.32 8.91 -9.16
CA VAL A 45 1.09 9.20 -9.40
C VAL A 45 1.20 10.66 -9.82
N THR A 46 2.02 11.43 -9.12
CA THR A 46 2.41 12.78 -9.56
C THR A 46 3.91 12.82 -9.72
N GLU A 47 4.38 13.34 -10.86
CA GLU A 47 5.80 13.48 -11.18
C GLU A 47 6.07 14.97 -11.48
N ILE A 48 6.96 15.60 -10.72
CA ILE A 48 7.32 17.01 -10.93
C ILE A 48 8.85 17.09 -11.06
N PRO A 49 9.39 17.25 -12.28
CA PRO A 49 10.77 17.69 -12.45
C PRO A 49 10.87 19.14 -12.00
N LYS A 50 11.71 19.46 -11.00
CA LYS A 50 12.05 20.84 -10.64
C LYS A 50 13.48 21.13 -11.11
N GLY A 51 13.60 21.55 -12.36
CA GLY A 51 14.86 22.11 -12.85
C GLY A 51 15.06 23.51 -12.27
N THR A 52 15.86 23.66 -11.21
CA THR A 52 16.43 24.95 -10.86
C THR A 52 17.73 25.09 -11.66
N GLU A 53 17.73 25.92 -12.70
CA GLU A 53 18.93 26.18 -13.50
C GLU A 53 19.90 27.06 -12.72
N VAL A 54 20.91 26.47 -12.08
CA VAL A 54 22.16 27.19 -11.79
C VAL A 54 23.07 26.98 -12.99
N ILE A 55 23.10 27.96 -13.87
CA ILE A 55 23.86 27.91 -15.12
C ILE A 55 25.33 28.21 -14.81
N SER A 56 26.17 27.17 -14.75
CA SER A 56 27.61 27.32 -14.94
C SER A 56 27.91 27.31 -16.44
N PRO A 57 28.79 28.19 -16.95
CA PRO A 57 28.82 28.59 -18.36
C PRO A 57 29.30 27.53 -19.37
N HIS A 58 29.57 26.27 -18.98
CA HIS A 58 30.19 25.26 -19.87
C HIS A 58 29.46 23.91 -19.94
N LEU A 59 28.28 23.74 -19.32
CA LEU A 59 27.46 22.54 -19.51
C LEU A 59 26.69 22.60 -20.84
N TYR A 60 27.35 22.25 -21.94
CA TYR A 60 26.78 22.30 -23.29
C TYR A 60 25.76 21.18 -23.60
N ASN A 61 25.50 20.26 -22.67
CA ASN A 61 24.62 19.12 -22.90
C ASN A 61 23.24 19.35 -22.25
N ALA A 62 22.17 19.16 -23.03
CA ALA A 62 20.83 19.01 -22.47
C ALA A 62 20.76 17.67 -21.70
N ILE A 63 20.46 17.74 -20.40
CA ILE A 63 20.39 16.57 -19.50
C ILE A 63 18.98 16.50 -18.89
N PRO A 64 17.98 16.03 -19.64
CA PRO A 64 16.67 15.73 -19.08
C PRO A 64 16.74 14.67 -17.97
N VAL A 65 15.93 14.83 -16.94
CA VAL A 65 15.76 13.84 -15.87
C VAL A 65 14.29 13.46 -15.80
N THR A 66 14.02 12.16 -15.89
CA THR A 66 12.69 11.58 -15.72
C THR A 66 12.67 10.79 -14.43
N ILE A 67 11.61 10.94 -13.63
CA ILE A 67 11.46 10.28 -12.33
C ILE A 67 10.14 9.53 -12.38
N THR A 68 10.16 8.20 -12.26
CA THR A 68 8.98 7.36 -12.39
C THR A 68 8.79 6.49 -11.16
N ALA A 69 7.67 6.66 -10.48
CA ALA A 69 7.30 5.79 -9.36
C ALA A 69 6.66 4.50 -9.88
N ARG A 70 7.12 3.33 -9.41
CA ARG A 70 6.64 2.04 -9.88
C ARG A 70 5.24 1.79 -9.34
N THR A 71 4.28 1.58 -10.24
CA THR A 71 2.87 1.35 -9.90
C THR A 71 2.63 0.09 -9.06
N GLY A 72 3.53 -0.88 -9.12
CA GLY A 72 3.53 -2.06 -8.24
C GLY A 72 3.97 -1.79 -6.79
N GLY A 73 4.27 -0.55 -6.43
CA GLY A 73 4.67 -0.17 -5.07
C GLY A 73 6.06 -0.69 -4.67
N THR A 74 6.92 -1.01 -5.64
CA THR A 74 8.25 -1.60 -5.40
C THR A 74 9.37 -0.57 -5.34
N GLY A 75 9.12 0.68 -5.75
CA GLY A 75 10.12 1.74 -5.69
C GLY A 75 10.04 2.77 -6.79
N LEU A 76 11.20 3.25 -7.22
CA LEU A 76 11.36 4.42 -8.07
C LEU A 76 12.44 4.16 -9.12
N ASP A 77 12.22 4.63 -10.34
CA ASP A 77 13.23 4.68 -11.40
C ASP A 77 13.54 6.14 -11.73
N VAL A 78 14.83 6.48 -11.81
CA VAL A 78 15.29 7.81 -12.21
C VAL A 78 16.13 7.66 -13.47
N ARG A 79 15.63 8.17 -14.59
CA ARG A 79 16.38 8.18 -15.86
C ARG A 79 17.07 9.52 -16.05
N VAL A 80 18.38 9.47 -16.15
CA VAL A 80 19.21 10.62 -16.53
C VAL A 80 19.55 10.46 -18.00
N HIS A 81 19.05 11.39 -18.81
CA HIS A 81 19.37 11.45 -20.24
C HIS A 81 20.66 12.25 -20.43
N ASN A 82 21.46 11.88 -21.42
CA ASN A 82 22.62 12.65 -21.83
C ASN A 82 22.52 12.86 -23.33
N ILE A 83 22.05 14.04 -23.76
CA ILE A 83 21.90 14.35 -25.19
C ILE A 83 23.26 14.79 -25.79
N GLY A 84 24.28 14.94 -24.95
CA GLY A 84 25.63 15.27 -25.36
C GLY A 84 26.35 14.15 -26.11
N VAL A 85 27.49 14.52 -26.68
CA VAL A 85 28.43 13.61 -27.36
C VAL A 85 29.46 13.00 -26.42
N ASP A 86 29.61 13.54 -25.21
CA ASP A 86 30.56 13.07 -24.21
C ASP A 86 29.86 12.41 -23.02
N THR A 87 30.56 11.51 -22.33
CA THR A 87 30.07 10.80 -21.15
C THR A 87 30.05 11.76 -19.96
N LEU A 88 28.98 11.72 -19.15
CA LEU A 88 29.01 12.37 -17.85
C LEU A 88 29.85 11.51 -16.91
N ASP A 89 31.00 12.02 -16.46
CA ASP A 89 31.97 11.32 -15.63
C ASP A 89 31.34 10.66 -14.40
N SER A 90 30.49 11.41 -13.70
CA SER A 90 29.84 10.90 -12.49
C SER A 90 28.49 11.57 -12.28
N VAL A 91 27.43 10.75 -12.24
CA VAL A 91 26.10 11.16 -11.85
C VAL A 91 25.72 10.44 -10.57
N THR A 92 25.47 11.21 -9.51
CA THR A 92 24.97 10.73 -8.23
C THR A 92 23.50 11.05 -8.12
N VAL A 93 22.66 10.03 -7.99
CA VAL A 93 21.23 10.15 -7.72
C VAL A 93 20.98 9.80 -6.26
N ARG A 94 20.42 10.75 -5.51
CA ARG A 94 20.01 10.60 -4.11
C ARG A 94 18.49 10.70 -4.01
N VAL A 95 17.86 9.72 -3.38
CA VAL A 95 16.42 9.64 -3.17
C VAL A 95 16.11 9.61 -1.68
N THR A 96 15.17 10.43 -1.25
CA THR A 96 14.55 10.33 0.08
C THR A 96 13.07 9.99 -0.09
N ALA A 97 12.51 9.22 0.83
CA ALA A 97 11.14 8.72 0.73
C ALA A 97 10.43 8.74 2.09
N THR A 98 9.14 9.09 2.10
CA THR A 98 8.32 9.02 3.31
C THR A 98 8.33 7.62 3.91
N GLY A 99 8.57 7.53 5.22
CA GLY A 99 8.66 6.26 5.95
C GLY A 99 10.08 5.67 6.03
N TYR A 100 11.06 6.27 5.34
CA TYR A 100 12.47 5.86 5.40
C TYR A 100 13.32 6.96 6.04
N SER A 101 14.15 6.59 7.02
CA SER A 101 15.05 7.52 7.71
C SER A 101 16.35 7.75 6.95
N THR A 102 16.78 6.80 6.14
CA THR A 102 18.03 6.85 5.38
C THR A 102 17.77 7.10 3.89
N PRO A 103 18.44 8.09 3.27
CA PRO A 103 18.42 8.27 1.83
C PRO A 103 19.01 7.06 1.10
N PHE A 104 18.55 6.84 -0.13
CA PHE A 104 19.10 5.87 -1.06
C PHE A 104 19.97 6.61 -2.07
N THR A 105 21.18 6.12 -2.32
CA THR A 105 22.13 6.78 -3.23
C THR A 105 22.72 5.78 -4.20
N GLN A 106 22.79 6.15 -5.47
CA GLN A 106 23.54 5.44 -6.49
C GLN A 106 24.39 6.44 -7.27
N THR A 107 25.59 6.02 -7.66
CA THR A 107 26.50 6.85 -8.46
C THR A 107 27.01 6.03 -9.63
N ALA A 108 26.97 6.60 -10.83
CA ALA A 108 27.53 5.96 -12.01
C ALA A 108 27.83 6.97 -13.11
N SER A 109 28.69 6.60 -14.06
CA SER A 109 28.85 7.33 -15.31
C SER A 109 27.61 7.16 -16.19
N VAL A 110 27.33 8.18 -17.01
CA VAL A 110 26.16 8.22 -17.90
C VAL A 110 26.61 8.38 -19.35
N PRO A 111 26.50 7.33 -20.18
CA PRO A 111 26.93 7.36 -21.58
C PRO A 111 26.20 8.43 -22.40
N PRO A 112 26.87 9.02 -23.42
CA PRO A 112 26.24 9.94 -24.34
C PRO A 112 25.12 9.27 -25.13
N ILE A 113 24.14 10.06 -25.55
CA ILE A 113 22.97 9.73 -26.37
C ILE A 113 21.96 8.77 -25.69
N ILE A 114 22.44 7.72 -25.04
CA ILE A 114 21.63 6.64 -24.44
C ILE A 114 21.10 7.06 -23.06
N GLY A 115 21.94 7.74 -22.27
CA GLY A 115 21.67 8.02 -20.86
C GLY A 115 21.76 6.77 -19.98
N ARG A 116 21.20 6.85 -18.77
CA ARG A 116 21.21 5.74 -17.79
C ARG A 116 19.96 5.76 -16.91
N ASN A 117 19.49 4.56 -16.54
CA ASN A 117 18.47 4.39 -15.51
C ASN A 117 19.10 4.04 -14.16
N PHE A 118 18.60 4.66 -13.09
CA PHE A 118 18.93 4.39 -11.70
C PHE A 118 17.67 3.85 -11.02
N GLY A 119 17.65 2.54 -10.75
CA GLY A 119 16.50 1.86 -10.13
C GLY A 119 16.68 1.70 -8.63
N PHE A 120 15.70 2.16 -7.85
CA PHE A 120 15.72 2.11 -6.39
C PHE A 120 14.60 1.19 -5.89
N ASN A 121 14.95 0.18 -5.08
CA ASN A 121 13.99 -0.67 -4.39
C ASN A 121 13.55 0.02 -3.09
N ILE A 122 12.44 0.77 -3.16
CA ILE A 122 11.89 1.54 -2.06
C ILE A 122 10.40 1.18 -1.92
N PRO A 123 10.09 0.07 -1.23
CA PRO A 123 8.72 -0.40 -1.06
C PRO A 123 7.76 0.68 -0.56
N PHE A 124 6.56 0.70 -1.13
CA PHE A 124 5.52 1.66 -0.77
C PHE A 124 4.83 1.23 0.54
N ILE A 125 5.32 1.75 1.67
CA ILE A 125 4.90 1.33 3.03
C ILE A 125 3.98 2.33 3.75
N ARG A 126 3.74 3.51 3.17
CA ARG A 126 2.85 4.53 3.72
C ARG A 126 1.72 4.81 2.75
N THR A 127 0.50 5.11 3.21
CA THR A 127 -0.63 5.42 2.28
C THR A 127 -0.45 6.71 1.50
N THR A 128 0.51 7.54 1.90
CA THR A 128 1.05 8.66 1.14
C THR A 128 2.58 8.58 1.21
N THR A 129 3.22 8.42 0.06
CA THR A 129 4.69 8.44 -0.04
C THR A 129 5.11 9.48 -1.04
N ASN A 130 5.89 10.45 -0.54
CA ASN A 130 6.58 11.42 -1.34
C ASN A 130 8.03 10.98 -1.50
N TYR A 131 8.51 11.00 -2.75
CA TYR A 131 9.90 10.82 -3.13
C TYR A 131 10.48 12.20 -3.46
N ALA A 132 11.59 12.56 -2.85
CA ALA A 132 12.39 13.70 -3.27
C ALA A 132 13.73 13.20 -3.82
N VAL A 133 14.06 13.65 -5.02
CA VAL A 133 15.20 13.21 -5.82
C VAL A 133 16.15 14.38 -6.03
N VAL A 134 17.43 14.16 -5.77
CA VAL A 134 18.51 15.09 -6.09
C VAL A 134 19.49 14.37 -7.00
N VAL A 135 19.71 14.92 -8.19
CA VAL A 135 20.67 14.41 -9.18
C VAL A 135 21.83 15.38 -9.27
N THR A 136 23.00 14.96 -8.81
CA THR A 136 24.25 15.70 -8.92
C THR A 136 25.07 15.13 -10.07
N ILE A 137 25.28 15.93 -11.10
CA ILE A 137 26.07 15.59 -12.29
C ILE A 137 27.43 16.26 -12.18
N ARG A 138 28.49 15.50 -12.41
CA ARG A 138 29.87 15.98 -12.56
C ARG A 138 30.41 15.57 -13.92
N ASP A 139 31.04 16.53 -14.58
CA ASP A 139 31.70 16.41 -15.87
C ASP A 139 32.96 17.28 -15.83
N GLY A 140 34.12 16.64 -15.67
CA GLY A 140 35.37 17.30 -15.31
C GLY A 140 35.24 18.12 -14.02
N SER A 141 35.53 19.43 -14.12
CA SER A 141 35.42 20.38 -13.01
C SER A 141 34.00 20.93 -12.80
N GLN A 142 33.07 20.66 -13.72
CA GLN A 142 31.72 21.21 -13.69
C GLN A 142 30.80 20.36 -12.82
N VAL A 143 29.89 21.02 -12.11
CA VAL A 143 28.86 20.37 -11.29
C VAL A 143 27.51 21.00 -11.59
N ARG A 144 26.51 20.16 -11.89
CA ARG A 144 25.10 20.56 -12.03
C ARG A 144 24.26 19.78 -11.03
N VAL A 145 23.27 20.44 -10.43
CA VAL A 145 22.30 19.79 -9.55
C VAL A 145 20.91 19.97 -10.16
N ILE A 146 20.15 18.87 -10.23
CA ILE A 146 18.75 18.85 -10.67
C ILE A 146 17.93 18.22 -9.55
N GLU A 147 16.81 18.83 -9.21
CA GLU A 147 15.89 18.32 -8.21
C GLU A 147 14.60 17.84 -8.86
N GLY A 148 13.91 16.92 -8.20
CA GLY A 148 12.61 16.49 -8.64
C GLY A 148 11.88 15.73 -7.56
N ALA A 149 10.60 15.50 -7.80
CA ALA A 149 9.75 14.79 -6.87
C ALA A 149 8.81 13.83 -7.61
N ALA A 150 8.44 12.77 -6.92
CA ALA A 150 7.32 11.93 -7.30
C ALA A 150 6.49 11.61 -6.06
N SER A 151 5.20 11.31 -6.22
CA SER A 151 4.35 10.87 -5.12
C SER A 151 3.47 9.70 -5.52
N LEU A 152 3.27 8.78 -4.58
CA LEU A 152 2.29 7.71 -4.64
C LEU A 152 1.28 7.90 -3.50
N VAL A 153 0.00 7.97 -3.84
CA VAL A 153 -1.07 8.25 -2.87
C VAL A 153 -2.24 7.30 -3.07
N PHE A 154 -2.69 6.69 -1.98
CA PHE A 154 -4.00 6.04 -1.91
C PHE A 154 -5.06 7.04 -1.46
N THR A 155 -5.92 7.45 -2.39
CA THR A 155 -6.99 8.41 -2.11
C THR A 155 -8.21 7.72 -1.50
N GLU A 156 -9.08 8.50 -0.84
CA GLU A 156 -10.37 7.97 -0.36
C GLU A 156 -11.17 7.32 -1.49
N ALA A 157 -11.19 7.94 -2.67
CA ALA A 157 -11.87 7.42 -3.84
C ALA A 157 -11.27 6.08 -4.30
N SER A 158 -9.95 5.97 -4.42
CA SER A 158 -9.35 4.71 -4.88
C SER A 158 -9.48 3.57 -3.87
N LEU A 159 -9.37 3.87 -2.58
CA LEU A 159 -9.63 2.87 -1.53
C LEU A 159 -11.10 2.46 -1.47
N SER A 160 -12.04 3.40 -1.69
CA SER A 160 -13.47 3.09 -1.75
C SER A 160 -13.81 2.24 -2.99
N MET A 161 -13.26 2.57 -4.16
CA MET A 161 -13.43 1.75 -5.37
C MET A 161 -12.82 0.36 -5.21
N GLY A 162 -11.70 0.27 -4.50
CA GLY A 162 -11.07 -0.98 -4.09
C GLY A 162 -11.89 -1.83 -3.13
N GLY A 163 -12.93 -1.25 -2.53
CA GLY A 163 -13.75 -1.90 -1.52
C GLY A 163 -13.06 -1.99 -0.17
N TRP A 164 -12.13 -1.09 0.16
CA TRP A 164 -11.58 -0.96 1.51
C TRP A 164 -12.46 -0.02 2.32
N HIS A 165 -12.91 -0.46 3.50
CA HIS A 165 -13.76 0.32 4.38
C HIS A 165 -12.92 1.01 5.48
N ARG A 166 -13.35 2.21 5.89
CA ARG A 166 -12.67 2.96 6.96
C ARG A 166 -12.89 2.37 8.35
N GLY A 167 -13.93 1.57 8.54
CA GLY A 167 -14.33 1.06 9.86
C GLY A 167 -14.62 2.20 10.83
N THR A 168 -13.96 2.19 11.99
CA THR A 168 -14.02 3.25 13.00
C THR A 168 -12.93 4.31 12.84
N PHE A 169 -12.06 4.20 11.82
CA PHE A 169 -11.01 5.17 11.56
C PHE A 169 -11.56 6.44 10.90
N PRO A 170 -10.89 7.59 11.04
CA PRO A 170 -11.31 8.83 10.39
C PRO A 170 -11.39 8.71 8.86
N THR A 171 -10.44 7.99 8.26
CA THR A 171 -10.25 7.85 6.80
C THR A 171 -9.96 6.39 6.43
N ARG A 172 -10.23 6.01 5.18
CA ARG A 172 -9.82 4.70 4.63
C ARG A 172 -8.31 4.57 4.61
N ALA A 173 -7.59 5.65 4.32
CA ALA A 173 -6.13 5.65 4.35
C ALA A 173 -5.57 5.38 5.76
N ALA A 174 -6.18 5.94 6.82
CA ALA A 174 -5.77 5.66 8.19
C ALA A 174 -6.07 4.21 8.60
N SER A 175 -7.24 3.69 8.20
CA SER A 175 -7.59 2.27 8.36
C SER A 175 -6.55 1.36 7.68
N LEU A 176 -6.29 1.60 6.40
CA LEU A 176 -5.32 0.81 5.63
C LEU A 176 -3.93 0.85 6.26
N GLN A 177 -3.44 2.04 6.64
CA GLN A 177 -2.12 2.16 7.28
C GLN A 177 -2.04 1.34 8.56
N TYR A 178 -3.05 1.45 9.44
CA TYR A 178 -3.09 0.71 10.69
C TYR A 178 -3.04 -0.80 10.46
N HIS A 179 -3.87 -1.31 9.54
CA HIS A 179 -3.94 -2.74 9.26
C HIS A 179 -2.69 -3.26 8.56
N PHE A 180 -2.08 -2.48 7.65
CA PHE A 180 -0.81 -2.82 7.03
C PHE A 180 0.33 -2.87 8.05
N ASP A 181 0.46 -1.85 8.92
CA ASP A 181 1.50 -1.82 9.96
C ASP A 181 1.38 -3.00 10.93
N LYS A 182 0.14 -3.44 11.20
CA LYS A 182 -0.15 -4.56 12.10
C LYS A 182 0.00 -5.94 11.46
N HIS A 183 -0.41 -6.09 10.20
CA HIS A 183 -0.61 -7.40 9.57
C HIS A 183 0.20 -7.62 8.30
N GLY A 184 0.74 -6.59 7.65
CA GLY A 184 1.41 -6.69 6.37
C GLY A 184 2.51 -7.76 6.35
N SER A 185 3.38 -7.76 7.35
CA SER A 185 4.43 -8.77 7.51
C SER A 185 3.88 -10.18 7.75
N THR A 186 2.80 -10.31 8.52
CA THR A 186 2.18 -11.62 8.86
C THR A 186 1.61 -12.32 7.64
N VAL A 187 1.20 -11.57 6.61
CA VAL A 187 0.69 -12.11 5.34
C VAL A 187 1.76 -12.13 4.24
N GLY A 188 3.02 -11.84 4.58
CA GLY A 188 4.15 -11.84 3.65
C GLY A 188 4.17 -10.64 2.69
N SER A 189 3.46 -9.56 3.00
CA SER A 189 3.45 -8.34 2.18
C SER A 189 4.50 -7.34 2.69
N ASN A 190 5.34 -6.86 1.78
CA ASN A 190 6.38 -5.87 2.06
C ASN A 190 6.05 -4.45 1.56
N ASN A 191 4.90 -4.29 0.89
CA ASN A 191 4.38 -3.01 0.42
C ASN A 191 2.84 -3.04 0.41
N LEU A 192 2.23 -1.86 0.40
CA LEU A 192 0.78 -1.68 0.47
C LEU A 192 0.03 -2.23 -0.74
N VAL A 193 0.62 -2.17 -1.94
CA VAL A 193 -0.02 -2.68 -3.18
C VAL A 193 -0.17 -4.20 -3.08
N ALA A 194 0.89 -4.91 -2.71
CA ALA A 194 0.86 -6.36 -2.52
C ALA A 194 -0.13 -6.77 -1.41
N TYR A 195 -0.19 -6.00 -0.32
CA TYR A 195 -1.12 -6.24 0.78
C TYR A 195 -2.58 -6.08 0.35
N LEU A 196 -2.91 -5.02 -0.37
CA LEU A 196 -4.25 -4.77 -0.89
C LEU A 196 -4.68 -5.81 -1.92
N ASN A 197 -3.77 -6.22 -2.81
CA ASN A 197 -4.04 -7.29 -3.78
C ASN A 197 -4.36 -8.60 -3.07
N ALA A 198 -3.56 -9.00 -2.08
CA ALA A 198 -3.82 -10.21 -1.30
C ALA A 198 -5.16 -10.16 -0.54
N ALA A 199 -5.53 -9.00 -0.01
CA ALA A 199 -6.83 -8.79 0.63
C ALA A 199 -7.99 -8.91 -0.38
N SER A 200 -7.83 -8.30 -1.57
CA SER A 200 -8.81 -8.35 -2.66
C SER A 200 -9.02 -9.76 -3.20
N ASP A 201 -7.94 -10.53 -3.36
CA ASP A 201 -7.99 -11.91 -3.82
C ASP A 201 -8.77 -12.80 -2.84
N MET A 202 -8.47 -12.69 -1.54
CA MET A 202 -9.17 -13.44 -0.50
C MET A 202 -10.65 -13.04 -0.42
N ARG A 203 -10.97 -11.74 -0.52
CA ARG A 203 -12.35 -11.26 -0.60
C ARG A 203 -13.10 -11.88 -1.78
N THR A 204 -12.48 -11.90 -2.96
CA THR A 204 -13.08 -12.44 -4.18
C THR A 204 -13.34 -13.94 -4.05
N ASP A 205 -12.37 -14.71 -3.53
CA ASP A 205 -12.54 -16.15 -3.28
C ASP A 205 -13.70 -16.43 -2.30
N ILE A 206 -13.81 -15.65 -1.22
CA ILE A 206 -14.93 -15.78 -0.26
C ILE A 206 -16.28 -15.52 -0.92
N ILE A 207 -16.41 -14.44 -1.69
CA ILE A 207 -17.68 -14.10 -2.35
C ILE A 207 -18.07 -15.20 -3.36
N ASN A 208 -17.11 -15.67 -4.15
CA ASN A 208 -17.35 -16.76 -5.10
C ASN A 208 -17.82 -18.04 -4.38
N ARG A 209 -17.21 -18.39 -3.26
CA ARG A 209 -17.56 -19.58 -2.48
C ARG A 209 -18.88 -19.44 -1.73
N LEU A 210 -19.22 -18.24 -1.27
CA LEU A 210 -20.55 -17.94 -0.72
C LEU A 210 -21.63 -18.20 -1.78
N ASN A 211 -21.45 -17.62 -2.97
CA ASN A 211 -22.40 -17.75 -4.07
C ASN A 211 -22.53 -19.19 -4.59
N ASN A 212 -21.47 -20.00 -4.48
CA ASN A 212 -21.47 -21.39 -4.91
C ASN A 212 -21.79 -22.40 -3.79
N GLY A 213 -22.07 -21.94 -2.56
CA GLY A 213 -22.32 -22.83 -1.42
C GLY A 213 -21.13 -23.68 -0.97
N THR A 214 -19.89 -23.28 -1.30
CA THR A 214 -18.66 -24.06 -1.02
C THR A 214 -17.75 -23.40 0.01
N LEU A 215 -18.22 -22.38 0.73
CA LEU A 215 -17.42 -21.62 1.69
C LEU A 215 -16.84 -22.50 2.81
N SER A 216 -17.66 -23.38 3.38
CA SER A 216 -17.31 -24.19 4.56
C SER A 216 -16.11 -25.12 4.33
N ALA A 217 -15.86 -25.51 3.07
CA ALA A 217 -14.74 -26.36 2.69
C ALA A 217 -13.37 -25.69 2.93
N MET A 218 -13.29 -24.37 2.77
CA MET A 218 -12.01 -23.63 2.83
C MET A 218 -11.94 -22.63 3.98
N TYR A 219 -13.09 -22.16 4.47
CA TYR A 219 -13.17 -21.13 5.48
C TYR A 219 -14.03 -21.55 6.67
N THR A 220 -13.66 -21.04 7.84
CA THR A 220 -14.60 -20.84 8.96
C THR A 220 -15.03 -19.38 8.98
N TYR A 221 -16.22 -19.10 9.53
CA TYR A 221 -16.67 -17.72 9.69
C TYR A 221 -17.39 -17.50 11.01
N THR A 222 -17.29 -16.27 11.53
CA THR A 222 -17.99 -15.82 12.73
C THR A 222 -18.51 -14.40 12.52
N ASN A 223 -19.60 -14.05 13.20
CA ASN A 223 -20.04 -12.66 13.24
C ASN A 223 -19.01 -11.83 14.02
N SER A 224 -18.61 -10.70 13.44
CA SER A 224 -17.74 -9.73 14.11
C SER A 224 -18.59 -8.82 14.99
N LEU A 225 -18.22 -8.70 16.27
CA LEU A 225 -18.94 -7.90 17.28
C LEU A 225 -18.52 -6.42 17.28
N GLY A 226 -18.09 -5.90 16.11
CA GLY A 226 -17.63 -4.53 15.97
C GLY A 226 -18.76 -3.52 15.78
N ALA A 227 -18.42 -2.22 15.82
CA ALA A 227 -19.35 -1.13 15.56
C ALA A 227 -19.95 -1.19 14.13
N THR A 228 -19.23 -1.80 13.19
CA THR A 228 -19.74 -2.11 11.85
C THR A 228 -20.15 -3.59 11.82
N ALA A 229 -21.40 -3.86 11.43
CA ALA A 229 -21.86 -5.22 11.20
C ALA A 229 -20.95 -5.90 10.18
N ALA A 230 -20.33 -7.01 10.57
CA ALA A 230 -19.27 -7.64 9.80
C ALA A 230 -19.19 -9.14 10.09
N ARG A 231 -18.48 -9.86 9.22
CA ARG A 231 -18.10 -11.26 9.42
C ARG A 231 -16.60 -11.41 9.26
N THR A 232 -16.03 -12.22 10.15
CA THR A 232 -14.64 -12.65 10.05
C THR A 232 -14.61 -13.99 9.35
N TYR A 233 -13.88 -14.08 8.25
CA TYR A 233 -13.61 -15.31 7.53
C TYR A 233 -12.17 -15.71 7.77
N ARG A 234 -11.92 -16.98 8.12
CA ARG A 234 -10.57 -17.50 8.36
C ARG A 234 -10.33 -18.71 7.48
N HIS A 235 -9.26 -18.65 6.69
CA HIS A 235 -8.84 -19.74 5.82
C HIS A 235 -8.26 -20.88 6.65
N ARG A 236 -8.72 -22.11 6.39
CA ARG A 236 -8.40 -23.29 7.20
C ARG A 236 -6.93 -23.73 7.11
N ALA A 237 -6.30 -23.57 5.95
CA ALA A 237 -4.95 -24.12 5.73
C ALA A 237 -3.80 -23.19 6.15
N ASN A 238 -4.00 -21.87 6.16
CA ASN A 238 -2.91 -20.90 6.34
C ASN A 238 -3.24 -19.82 7.39
N ASN A 239 -4.37 -19.96 8.09
CA ASN A 239 -4.83 -19.07 9.15
C ASN A 239 -4.99 -17.58 8.78
N ARG A 240 -4.89 -17.24 7.48
CA ARG A 240 -5.22 -15.89 7.00
C ARG A 240 -6.69 -15.59 7.31
N PHE A 241 -6.95 -14.37 7.72
CA PHE A 241 -8.28 -13.89 8.01
C PHE A 241 -8.59 -12.61 7.24
N ILE A 242 -9.86 -12.41 6.94
CA ILE A 242 -10.39 -11.16 6.42
C ILE A 242 -11.70 -10.84 7.12
N ILE A 243 -11.88 -9.57 7.48
CA ILE A 243 -13.12 -9.07 8.05
C ILE A 243 -13.82 -8.28 6.95
N LEU A 244 -15.03 -8.71 6.59
CA LEU A 244 -15.84 -8.07 5.57
C LEU A 244 -17.10 -7.46 6.20
N THR A 245 -17.54 -6.31 5.72
CA THR A 245 -18.83 -5.73 6.11
C THR A 245 -19.97 -6.70 5.77
N ASN A 246 -20.95 -6.79 6.65
CA ASN A 246 -22.13 -7.64 6.49
C ASN A 246 -23.29 -6.76 6.00
N ALA A 247 -23.31 -6.46 4.71
CA ALA A 247 -24.40 -5.73 4.09
C ALA A 247 -25.32 -6.70 3.34
N PRO A 248 -26.49 -7.08 3.87
CA PRO A 248 -27.46 -7.85 3.09
C PRO A 248 -27.81 -7.01 1.85
N ASN A 249 -27.49 -7.55 0.66
CA ASN A 249 -27.62 -6.88 -0.65
C ASN A 249 -26.67 -5.70 -0.90
N GLY A 250 -25.56 -5.60 -0.17
CA GLY A 250 -24.56 -4.54 -0.36
C GLY A 250 -23.14 -5.07 -0.61
N SER A 251 -22.23 -4.14 -0.93
CA SER A 251 -20.81 -4.40 -1.13
C SER A 251 -20.18 -4.96 0.15
N GLN A 252 -19.67 -6.19 0.12
CA GLN A 252 -18.84 -6.73 1.20
C GLN A 252 -17.47 -6.03 1.17
N GLU A 253 -17.31 -4.88 1.81
CA GLU A 253 -16.05 -4.13 1.86
C GLU A 253 -15.10 -4.72 2.92
N ILE A 254 -13.79 -4.56 2.70
CA ILE A 254 -12.71 -5.04 3.56
C ILE A 254 -12.53 -4.10 4.73
N LEU A 255 -12.73 -4.60 5.95
CA LEU A 255 -12.42 -3.89 7.19
C LEU A 255 -11.02 -4.19 7.71
N SER A 256 -10.52 -5.42 7.48
CA SER A 256 -9.20 -5.86 7.93
C SER A 256 -8.79 -7.09 7.16
N PHE A 257 -7.48 -7.26 6.96
CA PHE A 257 -6.87 -8.47 6.40
C PHE A 257 -5.60 -8.80 7.18
N GLY A 258 -5.34 -10.08 7.43
CA GLY A 258 -4.15 -10.47 8.18
C GLY A 258 -3.98 -11.97 8.35
N GLN A 259 -3.02 -12.35 9.17
CA GLN A 259 -2.78 -13.74 9.56
C GLN A 259 -2.48 -13.77 11.07
N ASN A 260 -2.98 -14.80 11.74
CA ASN A 260 -2.64 -15.12 13.12
C ASN A 260 -1.82 -16.40 13.16
#